data_AF-A0A133PVH3-F1
#
_entry.id   AF-A0A133PVH3-F1
#
_cell.length_a   1.000
_cell.length_b   1.000
_cell.length_c   1.000
_cell.angle_alpha   90.00
_cell.angle_beta   90.00
_cell.angle_gamma   90.00
#
_symmetry.space_group_name_H-M   'P 1'
#
loop_
_entity.id
_entity.type
_entity.pdbx_description
1 polymer ?
#
loop_
_entity_poly.entity_id
_entity_poly.type
_entity_poly.pdbx_seq_one_letter_code
_entity_poly.pdbx_strand_id
1 'polypeptide(L)'
;MKRFFERFEQNGLTINRFRADCGSCSEEIVEEVEEHCKSFYIRANRCSSLYNEIFALRGWKTEEINGIEFELNSILVEKWKGKAYRLVIQRQKRLDGVLDLWEGEYTYRCILTNDYVSSVREIVEFYNLRGGKERIFDDMN
;
A
#
# COMPACT_ATOMS: atom_id res chain seq x y z
N MET A 1 -6.72 -11.28 -13.90
CA MET A 1 -7.32 -10.14 -13.19
C MET A 1 -8.54 -9.63 -13.96
N LYS A 2 -8.41 -9.30 -15.26
CA LYS A 2 -9.53 -8.98 -16.19
C LYS A 2 -10.82 -9.79 -16.00
N ARG A 3 -10.75 -11.11 -16.16
CA ARG A 3 -11.90 -12.02 -15.99
C ARG A 3 -12.57 -11.99 -14.61
N PHE A 4 -11.86 -11.52 -13.58
CA PHE A 4 -12.43 -11.36 -12.24
C PHE A 4 -13.30 -10.09 -12.20
N PHE A 5 -12.77 -8.95 -12.65
CA PHE A 5 -13.51 -7.68 -12.71
C PHE A 5 -14.72 -7.76 -13.63
N GLU A 6 -14.56 -8.33 -14.83
CA GLU A 6 -15.64 -8.52 -15.80
C GLU A 6 -16.83 -9.30 -15.20
N ARG A 7 -16.57 -10.28 -14.33
CA ARG A 7 -17.63 -11.05 -13.66
C ARG A 7 -18.37 -10.23 -12.61
N PHE A 8 -17.70 -9.33 -11.90
CA PHE A 8 -18.37 -8.45 -10.94
C PHE A 8 -19.25 -7.42 -11.65
N GLU A 9 -18.73 -6.82 -12.73
CA GLU A 9 -19.48 -5.86 -13.54
C GLU A 9 -20.70 -6.49 -14.22
N GLN A 10 -20.57 -7.71 -14.73
CA GLN A 10 -21.70 -8.48 -15.29
C GLN A 10 -22.80 -8.75 -14.25
N ASN A 11 -22.45 -8.78 -12.95
CA ASN A 11 -23.40 -8.91 -11.85
C ASN A 11 -23.84 -7.55 -11.26
N GLY A 12 -23.46 -6.42 -11.88
CA GLY A 12 -23.80 -5.07 -11.43
C GLY A 12 -23.09 -4.65 -10.13
N LEU A 13 -21.99 -5.33 -9.77
CA LEU A 13 -21.24 -5.08 -8.54
C LEU A 13 -20.01 -4.22 -8.84
N THR A 14 -19.92 -3.05 -8.21
CA THR A 14 -18.74 -2.19 -8.26
C THR A 14 -17.83 -2.45 -7.06
N ILE A 15 -16.53 -2.62 -7.29
CA ILE A 15 -15.57 -2.79 -6.20
C ILE A 15 -15.21 -1.42 -5.62
N ASN A 16 -15.61 -1.20 -4.36
CA ASN A 16 -15.34 0.07 -3.70
C ASN A 16 -13.87 0.19 -3.24
N ARG A 17 -13.27 -0.88 -2.72
CA ARG A 17 -11.88 -0.87 -2.21
C ARG A 17 -11.18 -2.17 -2.58
N PHE A 18 -10.03 -2.07 -3.22
CA PHE A 18 -9.19 -3.19 -3.61
C PHE A 18 -7.88 -3.21 -2.80
N ARG A 19 -7.46 -4.39 -2.33
CA ARG A 19 -6.20 -4.56 -1.60
C ARG A 19 -5.40 -5.73 -2.17
N ALA A 20 -4.11 -5.54 -2.42
CA ALA A 20 -3.23 -6.61 -2.86
C ALA A 20 -1.78 -6.44 -2.36
N ASP A 21 -1.17 -7.55 -1.95
CA ASP A 21 0.28 -7.61 -1.79
C ASP A 21 0.91 -7.86 -3.17
N CYS A 22 1.73 -6.94 -3.67
CA CYS A 22 2.32 -7.07 -5.01
C CYS A 22 3.85 -7.20 -4.93
N GLY A 23 4.35 -8.35 -5.36
CA GLY A 23 5.79 -8.63 -5.50
C GLY A 23 6.51 -7.60 -6.38
N SER A 24 5.85 -7.25 -7.49
CA SER A 24 6.28 -6.28 -8.50
C SER A 24 5.05 -5.47 -8.91
N CYS A 25 4.84 -4.32 -8.26
CA CYS A 25 3.75 -3.41 -8.61
C CYS A 25 3.95 -2.91 -10.05
N SER A 26 3.33 -3.58 -11.02
CA SER A 26 3.38 -3.30 -12.46
C SER A 26 2.32 -2.26 -12.84
N GLU A 27 2.61 -1.45 -13.87
CA GLU A 27 1.69 -0.43 -14.37
C GLU A 27 0.35 -1.04 -14.73
N GLU A 28 0.36 -2.05 -15.59
CA GLU A 28 -0.81 -2.78 -16.10
C GLU A 28 -1.77 -3.22 -14.99
N ILE A 29 -1.25 -3.66 -13.84
CA ILE A 29 -2.08 -4.10 -12.71
C ILE A 29 -2.76 -2.89 -12.06
N VAL A 30 -2.04 -1.78 -11.91
CA VAL A 30 -2.60 -0.56 -11.33
C VAL A 30 -3.65 0.05 -12.25
N GLU A 31 -3.40 0.09 -13.56
CA GLU A 31 -4.38 0.60 -14.54
C GLU A 31 -5.68 -0.21 -14.50
N GLU A 32 -5.56 -1.53 -14.55
CA GLU A 32 -6.69 -2.45 -14.49
C GLU A 32 -7.50 -2.27 -13.21
N VAL A 33 -6.82 -2.19 -12.07
CA VAL A 33 -7.49 -2.01 -10.78
C VAL A 33 -8.14 -0.63 -10.68
N GLU A 34 -7.49 0.41 -11.21
CA GLU A 34 -8.02 1.77 -11.23
C GLU A 34 -9.29 1.89 -12.08
N GLU A 35 -9.36 1.17 -13.21
CA GLU A 35 -10.54 1.15 -14.08
C GLU A 35 -11.75 0.50 -13.39
N HIS A 36 -11.52 -0.57 -12.64
CA HIS A 36 -12.58 -1.39 -12.07
C HIS A 36 -12.87 -1.16 -10.58
N CYS A 37 -12.07 -0.33 -9.89
CA CYS A 37 -12.20 -0.08 -8.45
C CYS A 37 -12.18 1.41 -8.12
N LYS A 38 -13.02 1.85 -7.17
CA LYS A 38 -13.01 3.24 -6.70
C LYS A 38 -11.71 3.61 -5.98
N SER A 39 -11.21 2.72 -5.14
CA SER A 39 -9.95 2.94 -4.42
C SER A 39 -9.13 1.66 -4.35
N PHE A 40 -7.80 1.77 -4.48
CA PHE A 40 -6.89 0.64 -4.37
C PHE A 40 -5.81 0.88 -3.33
N TYR A 41 -5.31 -0.20 -2.75
CA TYR A 41 -4.24 -0.20 -1.77
C TYR A 41 -3.32 -1.38 -2.08
N ILE A 42 -2.21 -1.11 -2.75
CA ILE A 42 -1.29 -2.14 -3.23
C ILE A 42 0.04 -2.01 -2.50
N ARG A 43 0.57 -3.10 -1.95
CA ARG A 43 1.92 -3.08 -1.38
C ARG A 43 2.93 -2.79 -2.48
N ALA A 44 3.70 -1.72 -2.31
CA ALA A 44 4.82 -1.40 -3.18
C ALA A 44 6.10 -1.95 -2.54
N ASN A 45 6.71 -2.94 -3.18
CA ASN A 45 8.02 -3.44 -2.79
C ASN A 45 9.15 -2.51 -3.25
N ARG A 46 10.34 -2.73 -2.67
CA ARG A 46 11.62 -2.05 -2.89
C ARG A 46 11.84 -1.66 -4.36
N CYS A 47 11.41 -0.46 -4.75
CA CYS A 47 11.72 0.11 -6.05
C CYS A 47 12.79 1.17 -5.82
N SER A 48 13.96 1.00 -6.44
CA SER A 48 15.13 1.86 -6.22
C SER A 48 14.83 3.33 -6.52
N SER A 49 13.90 3.63 -7.43
CA SER A 49 13.44 4.99 -7.72
C SER A 49 12.76 5.63 -6.51
N LEU A 50 11.89 4.89 -5.82
CA LEU A 50 11.15 5.39 -4.66
C LEU A 50 12.06 5.60 -3.44
N TYR A 51 13.19 4.90 -3.34
CA TYR A 51 14.10 5.01 -2.20
C TYR A 51 14.69 6.42 -2.05
N ASN A 52 15.09 7.05 -3.15
CA ASN A 52 15.66 8.40 -3.11
C ASN A 52 14.62 9.41 -2.61
N GLU A 53 13.39 9.28 -3.10
CA GLU A 53 12.27 10.13 -2.68
C GLU A 53 11.97 9.92 -1.19
N ILE A 54 11.86 8.66 -0.73
CA ILE A 54 11.60 8.31 0.67
C ILE A 54 12.71 8.84 1.60
N PHE A 55 13.98 8.73 1.20
CA PHE A 55 15.12 9.15 2.03
C PHE A 55 15.19 10.68 2.20
N ALA A 56 14.74 11.41 1.19
CA ALA A 56 14.61 12.87 1.25
C ALA A 56 13.44 13.33 2.13
N LEU A 57 12.50 12.45 2.49
CA LEU A 57 11.32 12.82 3.28
C LEU A 57 11.65 13.27 4.69
N ARG A 58 10.93 14.31 5.10
CA ARG A 58 10.94 14.90 6.44
C ARG A 58 9.49 14.96 6.95
N GLY A 59 9.32 15.29 8.23
CA GLY A 59 7.98 15.40 8.83
C GLY A 59 7.33 14.04 9.12
N TRP A 60 8.13 13.05 9.51
CA TRP A 60 7.62 11.76 9.97
C TRP A 60 6.76 11.94 11.22
N LYS A 61 5.62 11.26 11.25
CA LYS A 61 4.72 11.26 12.40
C LYS A 61 4.82 9.92 13.12
N THR A 62 5.24 9.95 14.38
CA THR A 62 5.25 8.77 15.23
C THR A 62 3.83 8.43 15.66
N GLU A 63 3.42 7.19 15.44
CA GLU A 63 2.11 6.65 15.78
C GLU A 63 2.28 5.24 16.36
N GLU A 64 1.50 4.93 17.40
CA GLU A 64 1.42 3.58 17.94
C GLU A 64 0.25 2.82 17.29
N ILE A 65 0.56 1.70 16.65
CA ILE A 65 -0.43 0.82 16.01
C ILE A 65 -0.25 -0.58 16.60
N ASN A 66 -1.32 -1.12 17.21
CA ASN A 66 -1.32 -2.44 17.85
C ASN A 66 -0.19 -2.62 18.91
N GLY A 67 0.15 -1.57 19.66
CA GLY A 67 1.20 -1.61 20.68
C GLY A 67 2.63 -1.57 20.13
N ILE A 68 2.80 -1.28 18.84
CA ILE A 68 4.11 -1.12 18.19
C ILE A 68 4.22 0.31 17.66
N GLU A 69 5.33 0.97 17.97
CA GLU A 69 5.63 2.31 17.48
C GLU A 69 6.10 2.26 16.01
N PHE A 70 5.48 3.10 15.18
CA PHE A 70 5.85 3.29 13.78
C PHE A 70 5.98 4.77 13.46
N GLU A 71 6.84 5.08 12.51
CA GLU A 71 6.87 6.40 11.89
C GLU A 71 6.16 6.34 10.54
N LEU A 72 5.15 7.18 10.39
CA LEU A 72 4.29 7.23 9.22
C LEU A 72 4.52 8.53 8.44
N ASN A 73 4.47 8.43 7.12
CA ASN A 73 4.46 9.59 6.23
C ASN A 73 3.73 9.24 4.91
N SER A 74 3.42 10.24 4.09
CA SER A 74 2.92 10.01 2.74
C SER A 74 3.39 11.07 1.76
N ILE A 75 3.61 10.66 0.52
CA ILE A 75 3.95 11.55 -0.59
C ILE A 75 3.18 11.22 -1.86
N LEU A 76 3.09 12.19 -2.75
CA LEU A 76 2.69 11.94 -4.13
C LEU A 76 3.92 11.54 -4.93
N VAL A 77 3.82 10.42 -5.64
CA VAL A 77 4.89 9.88 -6.49
C VAL A 77 4.34 9.67 -7.89
N GLU A 78 5.10 10.10 -8.88
CA GLU A 78 4.81 9.80 -10.28
C GLU A 78 5.65 8.59 -10.70
N LYS A 79 5.17 7.40 -10.34
CA LYS A 79 5.89 6.15 -10.67
C LYS A 79 5.87 5.85 -12.17
N TRP A 80 4.78 6.22 -12.83
CA TRP A 80 4.60 6.09 -14.27
C TRP A 80 4.17 7.42 -14.85
N LYS A 81 4.60 7.69 -16.09
CA LYS A 81 4.48 9.00 -16.71
C LYS A 81 3.03 9.47 -16.73
N GLY A 82 2.76 10.62 -16.11
CA GLY A 82 1.42 11.20 -16.03
C GLY A 82 0.47 10.50 -15.03
N LYS A 83 0.98 9.58 -14.20
CA LYS A 83 0.22 8.89 -13.14
C LYS A 83 0.83 9.17 -11.78
N ALA A 84 0.33 10.22 -11.14
CA ALA A 84 0.65 10.54 -9.76
C ALA A 84 -0.25 9.75 -8.82
N TYR A 85 0.35 8.98 -7.91
CA TYR A 85 -0.35 8.25 -6.87
C TYR A 85 0.19 8.62 -5.49
N ARG A 86 -0.60 8.37 -4.46
CA ARG A 86 -0.14 8.53 -3.09
C ARG A 86 0.62 7.29 -2.64
N LEU A 87 1.83 7.49 -2.17
CA LEU A 87 2.64 6.49 -1.50
C LEU A 87 2.57 6.74 0.01
N VAL A 88 1.88 5.86 0.72
CA VAL A 88 1.88 5.82 2.18
C VAL A 88 3.04 4.96 2.66
N ILE A 89 3.86 5.52 3.56
CA ILE A 89 5.09 4.89 4.00
C ILE A 89 5.02 4.71 5.52
N GLN A 90 5.22 3.47 5.93
CA GLN A 90 5.38 3.07 7.32
C GLN A 90 6.83 2.61 7.49
N ARG A 91 7.55 3.18 8.45
CA ARG A 91 8.90 2.71 8.80
C ARG A 91 8.98 2.36 10.28
N GLN A 92 9.76 1.33 10.58
CA GLN A 92 10.03 0.86 11.94
C GLN A 92 11.53 0.78 12.13
N LYS A 93 12.03 1.33 13.24
CA LYS A 93 13.44 1.25 13.60
C LYS A 93 13.81 -0.21 13.88
N ARG A 94 14.90 -0.70 13.28
CA ARG A 94 15.44 -2.03 13.57
C ARG A 94 16.14 -2.00 14.94
N LEU A 95 15.86 -2.98 15.80
CA LEU A 95 16.46 -3.08 17.13
C LEU A 95 17.75 -3.90 17.10
N ASP A 96 17.91 -4.70 16.05
CA ASP A 96 18.95 -5.67 15.80
C ASP A 96 20.08 -4.97 15.03
N GLY A 97 21.09 -4.51 15.78
CA GLY A 97 22.22 -3.68 15.34
C GLY A 97 23.20 -4.31 14.33
N VAL A 98 22.76 -5.23 13.48
CA VAL A 98 23.51 -5.67 12.30
C VAL A 98 23.14 -4.73 11.15
N LEU A 99 23.82 -3.58 11.12
CA LEU A 99 23.86 -2.71 9.94
C LEU A 99 24.64 -3.44 8.85
N ASP A 100 23.94 -4.18 8.01
CA ASP A 100 24.52 -4.54 6.72
C ASP A 100 24.62 -3.23 5.90
N LEU A 101 25.78 -2.94 5.29
CA LEU A 101 26.11 -1.64 4.69
C LEU A 101 25.11 -1.16 3.61
N TRP A 102 24.15 -2.01 3.24
CA TRP A 102 23.12 -1.82 2.23
C TRP A 102 21.70 -1.76 2.80
N GLU A 103 21.47 -2.19 4.05
CA GLU A 103 20.16 -2.23 4.71
C GLU A 103 20.14 -1.27 5.90
N GLY A 104 19.65 -0.04 5.69
CA GLY A 104 19.68 1.02 6.69
C GLY A 104 18.89 0.78 7.99
N GLU A 105 18.86 1.80 8.85
CA GLU A 105 18.32 1.77 10.23
C GLU A 105 16.83 1.37 10.34
N TYR A 106 16.07 1.46 9.25
CA TYR A 106 14.62 1.28 9.25
C TYR A 106 14.17 0.19 8.29
N THR A 107 13.16 -0.56 8.70
CA THR A 107 12.35 -1.40 7.81
C THR A 107 11.21 -0.56 7.24
N TYR A 108 11.18 -0.42 5.92
CA TYR A 108 10.16 0.35 5.20
C TYR A 108 9.07 -0.57 4.65
N ARG A 109 7.82 -0.14 4.78
CA ARG A 109 6.64 -0.75 4.16
C ARG A 109 5.84 0.34 3.46
N CYS A 110 5.70 0.22 2.14
CA CYS A 110 5.04 1.23 1.33
C CYS A 110 3.72 0.69 0.75
N ILE A 111 2.67 1.52 0.75
CA ILE A 111 1.37 1.23 0.16
C ILE A 111 1.09 2.29 -0.89
N LEU A 112 0.93 1.87 -2.14
CA LEU A 112 0.50 2.73 -3.24
C LEU A 112 -1.03 2.77 -3.27
N THR A 113 -1.59 3.96 -3.39
CA THR A 113 -3.04 4.16 -3.38
C THR A 113 -3.45 5.40 -4.17
N ASN A 114 -4.66 5.38 -4.73
CA ASN A 114 -5.38 6.55 -5.23
C ASN A 114 -6.29 7.19 -4.17
N ASP A 115 -6.17 6.78 -2.89
CA ASP A 115 -6.88 7.39 -1.77
C ASP A 115 -6.14 8.64 -1.25
N TYR A 116 -6.60 9.80 -1.69
CA TYR A 116 -6.08 11.10 -1.30
C TYR A 116 -6.79 11.71 -0.09
N VAL A 117 -7.87 11.11 0.40
CA VAL A 117 -8.75 11.71 1.43
C VAL A 117 -8.46 11.11 2.79
N SER A 118 -8.29 9.79 2.89
CA SER A 118 -8.05 9.12 4.16
C SER A 118 -6.71 9.54 4.79
N SER A 119 -6.62 9.53 6.10
CA SER A 119 -5.37 9.79 6.81
C SER A 119 -4.36 8.66 6.58
N VAL A 120 -3.07 8.96 6.78
CA VAL A 120 -1.99 7.98 6.66
C VAL A 120 -2.22 6.81 7.63
N ARG A 121 -2.68 7.11 8.85
CA ARG A 121 -2.99 6.11 9.87
C ARG A 121 -4.14 5.20 9.44
N GLU A 122 -5.26 5.76 8.97
CA GLU A 122 -6.41 4.97 8.52
C GLU A 122 -6.03 4.02 7.37
N ILE A 123 -5.19 4.47 6.43
CA ILE A 123 -4.71 3.63 5.33
C ILE A 123 -3.83 2.49 5.85
N VAL A 124 -2.91 2.77 6.77
CA VAL A 124 -2.04 1.75 7.37
C VAL A 124 -2.86 0.75 8.19
N GLU A 125 -3.78 1.21 9.02
CA GLU A 125 -4.69 0.36 9.78
C GLU A 125 -5.55 -0.50 8.84
N PHE A 126 -6.21 0.11 7.85
CA PHE A 126 -7.02 -0.59 6.85
C PHE A 126 -6.23 -1.69 6.11
N TYR A 127 -4.99 -1.38 5.71
CA TYR A 127 -4.14 -2.36 5.04
C TYR A 127 -3.76 -3.50 5.99
N ASN A 128 -3.39 -3.17 7.22
CA ASN A 128 -2.92 -4.11 8.24
C ASN A 128 -4.05 -4.95 8.86
N LEU A 129 -5.33 -4.65 8.60
CA LEU A 129 -6.48 -5.50 8.95
C LEU A 129 -6.40 -6.85 8.21
N ARG A 130 -5.60 -7.79 8.72
CA ARG A 130 -5.40 -9.14 8.14
C ARG A 130 -6.20 -10.22 8.87
N GLY A 131 -7.39 -9.92 9.40
CA GLY A 131 -8.08 -10.90 10.27
C GLY A 131 -9.55 -10.67 10.60
N GLY A 132 -10.34 -10.05 9.72
CA GLY A 132 -11.80 -9.92 9.95
C GLY A 132 -12.67 -10.31 8.77
N LYS A 133 -12.24 -10.00 7.54
CA LYS A 133 -13.04 -10.21 6.33
C LYS A 133 -12.54 -11.31 5.39
N GLU A 134 -11.45 -12.00 5.70
CA GLU A 134 -11.08 -13.25 5.01
C GLU A 134 -11.96 -14.43 5.47
N ARG A 135 -12.79 -14.28 6.51
CA ARG A 135 -13.77 -15.30 6.92
C ARG A 135 -15.06 -15.34 6.08
N ILE A 136 -15.29 -14.40 5.16
CA ILE A 136 -16.57 -14.34 4.43
C ILE A 136 -16.55 -15.19 3.15
N PHE A 137 -15.39 -15.71 2.74
CA PHE A 137 -15.28 -16.56 1.54
C PHE A 137 -15.04 -18.05 1.83
N ASP A 138 -14.84 -18.45 3.08
CA ASP A 138 -14.70 -19.87 3.45
C ASP A 138 -16.05 -20.55 3.80
N ASP A 139 -17.13 -19.78 4.03
CA ASP A 139 -18.48 -20.30 4.37
C ASP A 139 -19.43 -20.39 3.15
N MET A 140 -18.90 -20.64 1.95
CA MET A 140 -19.71 -20.90 0.74
C MET A 140 -19.39 -22.27 0.11
N ASN A 141 -19.35 -23.33 0.92
CA ASN A 141 -19.38 -24.71 0.45
C ASN A 141 -20.53 -25.49 1.10
#